data_AF-A0A7C1R190-F1
#
_entry.id   AF-A0A7C1R190-F1
#
_cell.length_a   1.000
_cell.length_b   1.000
_cell.length_c   1.000
_cell.angle_alpha   90.00
_cell.angle_beta   90.00
_cell.angle_gamma   90.00
#
_symmetry.space_group_name_H-M   'P 1'
#
loop_
_entity.id
_entity.type
_entity.pdbx_description
1 polymer ?
#
loop_
_entity_poly.entity_id
_entity_poly.type
_entity_poly.pdbx_seq_one_letter_code
_entity_poly.pdbx_strand_id
1 'polypeptide(L)'
;MSREQRITVYIFLGLSVLSVIIFTLFKNEKSTYLDFISVWGSFASLSAFVFLFFQIKSQKSINEESNRAIKETKNLLIKLFSISDISKGTKIVEQAQTFLRLNKFESALLRLKDLKEILIYIKHYNTKKNLINLNEYADHVSNISIDLLNINDKIIGKKSTINVSKVISNLEEISTFISDFELKIKDNDS
;
A
#
# COMPACT_ATOMS: atom_id res chain seq x y z
N MET A 1 -29.63 -5.72 16.42
CA MET A 1 -30.35 -4.63 15.73
C MET A 1 -29.63 -3.32 16.05
N SER A 2 -28.95 -2.72 15.08
CA SER A 2 -28.18 -1.49 15.29
C SER A 2 -29.09 -0.33 15.72
N ARG A 3 -28.54 0.68 16.40
CA ARG A 3 -29.31 1.87 16.86
C ARG A 3 -30.07 2.53 15.70
N GLU A 4 -29.48 2.51 14.50
CA GLU A 4 -30.05 3.05 13.26
C GLU A 4 -31.21 2.21 12.71
N GLN A 5 -31.11 0.87 12.80
CA GLN A 5 -32.21 -0.03 12.43
C GLN A 5 -33.43 0.17 13.33
N ARG A 6 -33.23 0.40 14.63
CA ARG A 6 -34.33 0.68 15.57
C ARG A 6 -35.04 1.99 15.22
N ILE A 7 -34.28 3.06 14.94
CA ILE A 7 -34.84 4.37 14.55
C ILE A 7 -35.65 4.24 13.25
N THR A 8 -35.15 3.49 12.26
CA THR A 8 -35.85 3.28 10.99
C THR A 8 -37.18 2.54 11.19
N VAL A 9 -37.20 1.52 12.04
CA VAL A 9 -38.43 0.80 12.38
C VAL A 9 -39.44 1.70 13.10
N TYR A 10 -38.99 2.58 14.00
CA TYR A 10 -39.87 3.54 14.66
C TYR A 10 -40.46 4.58 13.70
N ILE A 11 -39.65 5.07 12.73
CA ILE A 11 -40.13 5.99 11.69
C ILE A 11 -41.17 5.30 10.80
N PHE A 12 -40.91 4.06 10.39
CA PHE A 12 -41.84 3.30 9.55
C PHE A 12 -43.17 3.00 10.25
N LEU A 13 -43.12 2.61 11.53
CA LEU A 13 -44.30 2.44 12.37
C LEU A 13 -45.08 3.76 12.54
N GLY A 14 -44.38 4.87 12.81
CA GLY A 14 -44.99 6.19 12.94
C GLY A 14 -45.71 6.66 11.67
N LEU A 15 -45.08 6.48 10.50
CA LEU A 15 -45.66 6.82 9.20
C LEU A 15 -46.84 5.92 8.84
N SER A 16 -46.78 4.63 9.20
CA SER A 16 -47.90 3.69 8.98
C SER A 16 -49.13 4.09 9.79
N VAL A 17 -48.95 4.50 11.04
CA VAL A 17 -50.04 4.99 11.90
C VAL A 17 -50.61 6.31 11.39
N LEU A 18 -49.74 7.26 10.97
CA LEU A 18 -50.15 8.52 10.36
C LEU A 18 -50.96 8.30 9.06
N SER A 19 -50.57 7.34 8.22
CA SER A 19 -51.29 7.02 6.99
C SER A 19 -52.69 6.45 7.27
N VAL A 20 -52.84 5.62 8.31
CA VAL A 20 -54.16 5.10 8.72
C VAL A 20 -55.04 6.24 9.26
N ILE A 21 -54.48 7.16 10.05
CA ILE A 21 -55.19 8.32 10.60
C ILE A 21 -55.64 9.29 9.49
N ILE A 22 -54.78 9.57 8.51
CA ILE A 22 -55.13 10.43 7.37
C ILE A 22 -56.24 9.76 6.54
N PHE A 23 -56.18 8.44 6.33
CA PHE A 23 -57.21 7.72 5.61
C PHE A 23 -58.56 7.70 6.32
N THR A 24 -58.59 7.59 7.67
CA THR A 24 -59.84 7.65 8.42
C THR A 24 -60.43 9.06 8.48
N LEU A 25 -59.59 10.12 8.50
CA LEU A 25 -60.04 11.51 8.55
C LEU A 25 -60.51 12.06 7.19
N PHE A 26 -59.94 11.60 6.07
CA PHE A 26 -60.27 12.08 4.72
C PHE A 26 -61.16 11.13 3.90
N LYS A 27 -61.79 10.14 4.55
CA LYS A 27 -62.71 9.19 3.90
C LYS A 27 -63.98 9.90 3.42
N ASN A 28 -63.96 10.41 2.19
CA ASN A 28 -65.16 10.82 1.46
C ASN A 28 -65.83 9.59 0.81
N GLU A 29 -67.15 9.63 0.60
CA GLU A 29 -67.97 8.53 0.05
C GLU A 29 -67.47 7.95 -1.31
N LYS A 30 -66.54 8.61 -1.99
CA LYS A 30 -65.96 8.19 -3.28
C LYS A 30 -64.48 7.76 -3.24
N SER A 31 -63.89 7.59 -2.05
CA SER A 31 -62.49 7.14 -1.95
C SER A 31 -62.34 5.72 -2.48
N THR A 32 -61.52 5.52 -3.53
CA THR A 32 -61.29 4.20 -4.13
C THR A 32 -60.07 3.55 -3.47
N TYR A 33 -60.04 2.21 -3.38
CA TYR A 33 -58.88 1.45 -2.87
C TYR A 33 -57.55 1.83 -3.54
N LEU A 34 -57.60 2.29 -4.80
CA LEU A 34 -56.45 2.78 -5.56
C LEU A 34 -55.84 4.07 -4.97
N ASP A 35 -56.65 4.97 -4.42
CA ASP A 35 -56.18 6.21 -3.81
C ASP A 35 -55.39 5.92 -2.52
N PHE A 36 -55.86 4.94 -1.74
CA PHE A 36 -55.14 4.46 -0.56
C PHE A 36 -53.79 3.86 -0.94
N ILE A 37 -53.76 2.98 -1.95
CA ILE A 37 -52.52 2.36 -2.44
C ILE A 37 -51.53 3.44 -2.93
N SER A 38 -52.02 4.50 -3.58
CA SER A 38 -51.19 5.62 -4.07
C SER A 38 -50.55 6.42 -2.93
N VAL A 39 -51.33 6.79 -1.91
CA VAL A 39 -50.82 7.51 -0.73
C VAL A 39 -49.83 6.62 0.04
N TRP A 40 -50.17 5.35 0.24
CA TRP A 40 -49.31 4.40 0.96
C TRP A 40 -48.00 4.14 0.20
N GLY A 41 -48.07 4.00 -1.13
CA GLY A 41 -46.91 3.83 -2.01
C GLY A 41 -45.95 5.03 -1.95
N SER A 42 -46.48 6.24 -1.80
CA SER A 42 -45.67 7.46 -1.65
C SER A 42 -44.90 7.48 -0.33
N PHE A 43 -45.54 7.08 0.78
CA PHE A 43 -44.88 6.95 2.09
C PHE A 43 -43.87 5.80 2.15
N ALA A 44 -44.17 4.67 1.51
CA ALA A 44 -43.25 3.55 1.39
C ALA A 44 -41.98 3.96 0.61
N SER A 45 -42.14 4.72 -0.47
CA SER A 45 -41.02 5.22 -1.28
C SER A 45 -40.11 6.18 -0.50
N LEU A 46 -40.71 7.10 0.28
CA LEU A 46 -39.94 8.01 1.14
C LEU A 46 -39.14 7.25 2.21
N SER A 47 -39.74 6.22 2.80
CA SER A 47 -39.10 5.37 3.80
C SER A 47 -37.95 4.55 3.20
N ALA A 48 -38.14 4.01 1.99
CA ALA A 48 -37.10 3.29 1.25
C ALA A 48 -35.90 4.20 0.93
N PHE A 49 -36.14 5.46 0.59
CA PHE A 49 -35.08 6.43 0.33
C PHE A 49 -34.24 6.72 1.59
N VAL A 50 -34.89 6.93 2.74
CA VAL A 50 -34.19 7.13 4.02
C VAL A 50 -33.36 5.90 4.40
N PHE A 51 -33.92 4.70 4.21
CA PHE A 51 -33.20 3.44 4.42
C PHE A 51 -31.95 3.35 3.54
N LEU A 52 -32.09 3.68 2.25
CA LEU A 52 -31.01 3.65 1.26
C LEU A 52 -29.91 4.66 1.60
N PHE A 53 -30.27 5.84 2.11
CA PHE A 53 -29.31 6.84 2.60
C PHE A 53 -28.46 6.32 3.78
N PHE A 54 -29.09 5.67 4.78
CA PHE A 54 -28.35 5.06 5.89
C PHE A 54 -27.50 3.87 5.44
N GLN A 55 -28.02 3.06 4.52
CA GLN A 55 -27.29 1.94 3.95
C GLN A 55 -26.00 2.41 3.24
N ILE A 56 -26.09 3.47 2.44
CA ILE A 56 -24.91 4.09 1.79
C ILE A 56 -23.94 4.65 2.83
N LYS A 57 -24.43 5.33 3.87
CA LYS A 57 -23.58 5.89 4.93
C LYS A 57 -22.82 4.81 5.72
N SER A 58 -23.49 3.72 6.09
CA SER A 58 -22.90 2.57 6.77
C SER A 58 -21.92 1.80 5.88
N GLN A 59 -22.24 1.66 4.58
CA GLN A 59 -21.34 1.05 3.60
C GLN A 59 -20.08 1.90 3.39
N LYS A 60 -20.18 3.22 3.51
CA LYS A 60 -19.04 4.14 3.41
C LYS A 60 -18.07 4.00 4.58
N SER A 61 -18.56 3.86 5.82
CA SER A 61 -17.70 3.58 6.98
C SER A 61 -17.03 2.20 6.90
N ILE A 62 -17.74 1.18 6.42
CA ILE A 62 -17.18 -0.16 6.20
C ILE A 62 -16.14 -0.13 5.06
N ASN A 63 -16.37 0.63 3.99
CA ASN A 63 -15.39 0.80 2.93
C ASN A 63 -14.16 1.60 3.37
N GLU A 64 -14.30 2.59 4.24
CA GLU A 64 -13.15 3.34 4.76
C GLU A 64 -12.31 2.49 5.72
N GLU A 65 -12.96 1.72 6.61
CA GLU A 65 -12.29 0.80 7.53
C GLU A 65 -11.67 -0.40 6.80
N SER A 66 -12.38 -0.99 5.84
CA SER A 66 -11.87 -2.06 4.98
C SER A 66 -10.73 -1.57 4.08
N ASN A 67 -10.84 -0.38 3.46
CA ASN A 67 -9.73 0.19 2.69
C ASN A 67 -8.54 0.57 3.57
N ARG A 68 -8.75 0.99 4.83
CA ARG A 68 -7.66 1.20 5.80
C ARG A 68 -7.00 -0.12 6.17
N ALA A 69 -7.76 -1.14 6.54
CA ALA A 69 -7.24 -2.47 6.83
C ALA A 69 -6.49 -3.07 5.63
N ILE A 70 -7.05 -2.98 4.41
CA ILE A 70 -6.39 -3.41 3.17
C ILE A 70 -5.12 -2.61 2.91
N LYS A 71 -5.11 -1.29 3.15
CA LYS A 71 -3.93 -0.44 2.99
C LYS A 71 -2.87 -0.74 4.04
N GLU A 72 -3.25 -1.03 5.27
CA GLU A 72 -2.37 -1.45 6.36
C GLU A 72 -1.79 -2.85 6.11
N THR A 73 -2.60 -3.81 5.69
CA THR A 73 -2.16 -5.15 5.26
C THR A 73 -1.24 -5.06 4.05
N LYS A 74 -1.55 -4.24 3.05
CA LYS A 74 -0.68 -4.00 1.88
C LYS A 74 0.63 -3.35 2.31
N ASN A 75 0.59 -2.37 3.22
CA ASN A 75 1.80 -1.73 3.74
C ASN A 75 2.64 -2.70 4.59
N LEU A 76 2.01 -3.57 5.38
CA LEU A 76 2.68 -4.63 6.14
C LEU A 76 3.32 -5.66 5.20
N LEU A 77 2.60 -6.10 4.16
CA LEU A 77 3.15 -6.99 3.14
C LEU A 77 4.33 -6.34 2.43
N ILE A 78 4.19 -5.10 1.95
CA ILE A 78 5.31 -4.35 1.34
C ILE A 78 6.46 -4.22 2.34
N LYS A 79 6.20 -3.92 3.62
CA LYS A 79 7.23 -3.82 4.67
C LYS A 79 7.96 -5.15 4.88
N LEU A 80 7.23 -6.26 4.99
CA LEU A 80 7.77 -7.60 5.19
C LEU A 80 8.59 -8.07 3.98
N PHE A 81 8.08 -7.83 2.77
CA PHE A 81 8.81 -8.11 1.53
C PHE A 81 10.06 -7.24 1.42
N SER A 82 9.96 -5.93 1.68
CA SER A 82 11.12 -5.03 1.65
C SER A 82 12.21 -5.39 2.66
N ILE A 83 11.86 -5.76 3.90
CA ILE A 83 12.86 -6.18 4.91
C ILE A 83 13.52 -7.50 4.49
N SER A 84 12.74 -8.49 4.05
CA SER A 84 13.27 -9.76 3.54
C SER A 84 14.22 -9.56 2.36
N ASP A 85 13.90 -8.63 1.46
CA ASP A 85 14.73 -8.32 0.30
C ASP A 85 15.98 -7.52 0.66
N ILE A 86 15.91 -6.65 1.69
CA ILE A 86 17.08 -5.97 2.27
C ILE A 86 18.05 -6.99 2.89
N SER A 87 17.54 -7.96 3.65
CA SER A 87 18.36 -9.04 4.24
C SER A 87 19.04 -9.93 3.20
N LYS A 88 18.61 -9.92 1.94
CA LYS A 88 19.30 -10.63 0.84
C LYS A 88 20.41 -9.80 0.21
N GLY A 89 20.52 -8.51 0.53
CA GLY A 89 21.45 -7.57 -0.09
C GLY A 89 22.91 -7.98 0.04
N THR A 90 23.33 -8.41 1.23
CA THR A 90 24.69 -8.93 1.49
C THR A 90 25.03 -10.15 0.63
N LYS A 91 24.08 -11.08 0.46
CA LYS A 91 24.24 -12.24 -0.42
C LYS A 91 24.35 -11.85 -1.90
N ILE A 92 23.65 -10.81 -2.33
CA ILE A 92 23.75 -10.27 -3.69
C ILE A 92 25.12 -9.61 -3.90
N VAL A 93 25.63 -8.90 -2.90
CA VAL A 93 27.00 -8.37 -2.90
C VAL A 93 28.03 -9.49 -3.09
N GLU A 94 27.97 -10.56 -2.29
CA GLU A 94 28.87 -11.71 -2.40
C GLU A 94 28.85 -12.34 -3.80
N GLN A 95 27.66 -12.48 -4.39
CA GLN A 95 27.50 -13.00 -5.74
C GLN A 95 28.10 -12.07 -6.79
N ALA A 96 27.87 -10.75 -6.67
CA ALA A 96 28.45 -9.75 -7.56
C ALA A 96 29.99 -9.78 -7.49
N GLN A 97 30.56 -9.79 -6.28
CA GLN A 97 32.01 -9.90 -6.07
C GLN A 97 32.57 -11.21 -6.67
N THR A 98 31.87 -12.33 -6.49
CA THR A 98 32.27 -13.62 -7.07
C THR A 98 32.29 -13.56 -8.60
N PHE A 99 31.25 -13.02 -9.22
CA PHE A 99 31.19 -12.88 -10.68
C PHE A 99 32.27 -11.92 -11.21
N LEU A 100 32.56 -10.83 -10.51
CA LEU A 100 33.66 -9.92 -10.85
C LEU A 100 35.02 -10.61 -10.80
N ARG A 101 35.31 -11.40 -9.75
CA ARG A 101 36.56 -12.18 -9.62
C ARG A 101 36.69 -13.24 -10.72
N LEU A 102 35.58 -13.80 -11.19
CA LEU A 102 35.52 -14.78 -12.28
C LEU A 102 35.48 -14.14 -13.68
N ASN A 103 35.61 -12.81 -13.79
CA ASN A 103 35.49 -12.05 -15.05
C ASN A 103 34.14 -12.25 -15.78
N LYS A 104 33.08 -12.64 -15.05
CA LYS A 104 31.71 -12.78 -15.58
C LYS A 104 30.95 -11.45 -15.44
N PHE A 105 31.35 -10.47 -16.24
CA PHE A 105 30.87 -9.08 -16.11
C PHE A 105 29.37 -8.93 -16.33
N GLU A 106 28.76 -9.72 -17.22
CA GLU A 106 27.32 -9.71 -17.47
C GLU A 106 26.53 -10.18 -16.25
N SER A 107 27.02 -11.25 -15.59
CA SER A 107 26.42 -11.77 -14.36
C SER A 107 26.61 -10.80 -13.18
N ALA A 108 27.78 -10.17 -13.10
CA ALA A 108 28.04 -9.12 -12.11
C ALA A 108 27.12 -7.91 -12.32
N LEU A 109 26.94 -7.47 -13.57
CA LEU A 109 26.05 -6.35 -13.91
C LEU A 109 24.61 -6.62 -13.48
N LEU A 110 24.12 -7.85 -13.69
CA LEU A 110 22.78 -8.24 -13.24
C LEU A 110 22.64 -8.11 -11.71
N ARG A 111 23.62 -8.62 -10.95
CA ARG A 111 23.60 -8.52 -9.49
C ARG A 111 23.74 -7.11 -8.96
N LEU A 112 24.52 -6.25 -9.63
CA LEU A 112 24.60 -4.83 -9.27
C LEU A 112 23.29 -4.08 -9.52
N LYS A 113 22.50 -4.48 -10.54
CA LYS A 113 21.15 -3.93 -10.75
C LYS A 113 20.21 -4.36 -9.64
N ASP A 114 20.22 -5.64 -9.26
CA ASP A 114 19.46 -6.15 -8.11
C ASP A 114 19.82 -5.38 -6.83
N LEU A 115 21.12 -5.14 -6.61
CA LEU A 115 21.62 -4.38 -5.47
C LEU A 115 21.16 -2.91 -5.47
N LYS A 116 21.09 -2.27 -6.65
CA LYS A 116 20.56 -0.91 -6.79
C LYS A 116 19.07 -0.84 -6.41
N GLU A 117 18.27 -1.86 -6.73
CA GLU A 117 16.87 -1.93 -6.30
C GLU A 117 16.75 -2.02 -4.77
N ILE A 118 17.61 -2.81 -4.12
CA ILE A 118 17.67 -2.90 -2.67
C ILE A 118 17.99 -1.55 -2.03
N LEU A 119 18.96 -0.81 -2.57
CA LEU A 119 19.27 0.55 -2.09
C LEU A 119 18.08 1.50 -2.24
N ILE A 120 17.23 1.35 -3.26
CA ILE A 120 16.00 2.15 -3.40
C ILE A 120 14.99 1.80 -2.30
N TYR A 121 14.83 0.52 -1.97
CA TYR A 121 13.96 0.10 -0.87
C TYR A 121 14.44 0.63 0.49
N ILE A 122 15.76 0.62 0.72
CA ILE A 122 16.37 1.20 1.92
C ILE A 122 16.03 2.69 2.05
N LYS A 123 16.14 3.47 0.97
CA LYS A 123 15.73 4.89 0.98
C LYS A 123 14.26 5.07 1.32
N HIS A 124 13.38 4.27 0.73
CA HIS A 124 11.94 4.38 0.99
C HIS A 124 11.61 4.08 2.46
N TYR A 125 12.27 3.07 3.04
CA TYR A 125 12.13 2.75 4.46
C TYR A 125 12.71 3.86 5.34
N ASN A 126 13.89 4.40 4.99
CA ASN A 126 14.51 5.50 5.72
C ASN A 126 13.64 6.75 5.79
N THR A 127 12.95 7.12 4.71
CA THR A 127 12.05 8.29 4.69
C THR A 127 10.98 8.24 5.80
N LYS A 128 10.64 7.05 6.30
CA LYS A 128 9.63 6.86 7.34
C LYS A 128 10.20 6.80 8.76
N LYS A 129 11.47 6.43 8.92
CA LYS A 129 12.06 6.04 10.22
C LYS A 129 13.38 6.76 10.55
N ASN A 130 13.98 7.46 9.59
CA ASN A 130 15.21 8.24 9.72
C ASN A 130 16.38 7.48 10.39
N LEU A 131 16.68 6.29 9.86
CA LEU A 131 17.65 5.33 10.40
C LEU A 131 19.07 5.49 9.82
N ILE A 132 19.23 6.16 8.68
CA ILE A 132 20.52 6.29 7.97
C ILE A 132 20.84 7.73 7.61
N ASN A 133 22.13 8.00 7.48
CA ASN A 133 22.64 9.26 6.95
C ASN A 133 22.40 9.31 5.44
N LEU A 134 21.66 10.34 4.98
CA LEU A 134 21.33 10.49 3.56
C LEU A 134 22.54 10.81 2.68
N ASN A 135 23.60 11.40 3.23
CA ASN A 135 24.81 11.71 2.48
C ASN A 135 25.60 10.44 2.18
N GLU A 136 25.85 9.63 3.21
CA GLU A 136 26.50 8.30 3.09
C GLU A 136 25.74 7.40 2.12
N TYR A 137 24.40 7.36 2.22
CA TYR A 137 23.55 6.68 1.26
C TYR A 137 23.74 7.18 -0.18
N ALA A 138 23.79 8.50 -0.38
CA ALA A 138 23.94 9.10 -1.69
C ALA A 138 25.30 8.73 -2.32
N ASP A 139 26.36 8.67 -1.51
CA ASP A 139 27.70 8.23 -1.95
C ASP A 139 27.67 6.77 -2.43
N HIS A 140 27.04 5.86 -1.68
CA HIS A 140 26.90 4.46 -2.11
C HIS A 140 26.09 4.31 -3.41
N VAL A 141 25.00 5.08 -3.58
CA VAL A 141 24.19 5.06 -4.81
C VAL A 141 24.94 5.66 -6.00
N SER A 142 25.77 6.67 -5.77
CA SER A 142 26.63 7.27 -6.79
C SER A 142 27.68 6.26 -7.25
N ASN A 143 28.40 5.65 -6.29
CA ASN A 143 29.44 4.67 -6.55
C ASN A 143 28.90 3.46 -7.34
N ILE A 144 27.76 2.88 -6.93
CA ILE A 144 27.18 1.75 -7.67
C ILE A 144 26.72 2.15 -9.07
N SER A 145 26.25 3.38 -9.26
CA SER A 145 25.84 3.87 -10.58
C SER A 145 27.04 4.05 -11.51
N ILE A 146 28.16 4.55 -10.99
CA ILE A 146 29.43 4.64 -11.72
C ILE A 146 29.94 3.22 -12.06
N ASP A 147 29.91 2.29 -11.10
CA ASP A 147 30.35 0.91 -11.31
C ASP A 147 29.50 0.18 -12.36
N LEU A 148 28.18 0.37 -12.35
CA LEU A 148 27.26 -0.14 -13.37
C LEU A 148 27.62 0.38 -14.77
N LEU A 149 27.91 1.67 -14.90
CA LEU A 149 28.31 2.28 -16.17
C LEU A 149 29.64 1.71 -16.66
N ASN A 150 30.63 1.61 -15.77
CA ASN A 150 31.95 1.08 -16.08
C ASN A 150 31.87 -0.38 -16.54
N ILE A 151 31.08 -1.21 -15.84
CA ILE A 151 30.82 -2.61 -16.19
C ILE A 151 30.12 -2.73 -17.53
N ASN A 152 29.09 -1.91 -17.77
CA ASN A 152 28.39 -1.89 -19.04
C ASN A 152 29.31 -1.50 -20.19
N ASP A 153 30.15 -0.46 -20.02
CA ASP A 153 31.09 0.01 -21.04
C ASP A 153 32.14 -1.06 -21.39
N LYS A 154 32.56 -1.88 -20.43
CA LYS A 154 33.44 -3.04 -20.68
C LYS A 154 32.75 -4.14 -21.48
N ILE A 155 31.50 -4.45 -21.16
CA ILE A 155 30.71 -5.50 -21.84
C ILE A 155 30.51 -5.14 -23.32
N ILE A 156 30.20 -3.88 -23.62
CA ILE A 156 29.98 -3.41 -25.00
C ILE A 156 31.29 -3.14 -25.76
N GLY A 157 32.45 -3.45 -25.18
CA GLY A 157 33.75 -3.36 -25.85
C GLY A 157 34.29 -1.93 -26.03
N LYS A 158 33.79 -0.93 -25.30
CA LYS A 158 34.46 0.39 -25.24
C LYS A 158 35.82 0.22 -24.56
N LYS A 159 36.80 1.08 -24.91
CA LYS A 159 38.12 1.15 -24.26
C LYS A 159 38.01 1.72 -22.83
N SER A 160 37.32 0.99 -21.96
CA SER A 160 37.17 1.25 -20.53
C SER A 160 37.94 0.19 -19.76
N THR A 161 38.93 0.62 -18.99
CA THR A 161 39.61 -0.22 -18.00
C THR A 161 38.82 -0.17 -16.70
N ILE A 162 38.08 -1.24 -16.40
CA ILE A 162 37.43 -1.38 -15.09
C ILE A 162 38.48 -1.65 -14.03
N ASN A 163 38.46 -0.87 -12.96
CA ASN A 163 39.17 -1.19 -11.74
C ASN A 163 38.30 -2.13 -10.89
N VAL A 164 38.43 -3.44 -11.12
CA VAL A 164 37.65 -4.47 -10.42
C VAL A 164 37.84 -4.40 -8.91
N SER A 165 39.06 -4.10 -8.44
CA SER A 165 39.35 -3.93 -7.03
C SER A 165 38.57 -2.77 -6.40
N LYS A 166 38.41 -1.65 -7.13
CA LYS A 166 37.59 -0.53 -6.65
C LYS A 166 36.11 -0.89 -6.59
N VAL A 167 35.58 -1.61 -7.59
CA VAL A 167 34.19 -2.10 -7.56
C VAL A 167 33.97 -3.04 -6.36
N ILE A 168 34.90 -3.96 -6.12
CA ILE A 168 34.83 -4.87 -4.97
C ILE A 168 34.87 -4.10 -3.64
N SER A 169 35.71 -3.08 -3.53
CA SER A 169 35.77 -2.21 -2.33
C SER A 169 34.44 -1.48 -2.11
N ASN A 170 33.87 -0.87 -3.16
CA ASN A 170 32.58 -0.18 -3.07
C ASN A 170 31.46 -1.16 -2.67
N LEU A 171 31.50 -2.38 -3.19
CA LEU A 171 30.58 -3.46 -2.84
C LEU A 171 30.70 -3.87 -1.37
N GLU A 172 31.92 -3.93 -0.83
CA GLU A 172 32.15 -4.23 0.59
C GLU A 172 31.56 -3.15 1.50
N GLU A 173 31.80 -1.88 1.17
CA GLU A 173 31.22 -0.73 1.88
C GLU A 173 29.68 -0.79 1.87
N ILE A 174 29.08 -1.14 0.73
CA ILE A 174 27.61 -1.34 0.64
C ILE A 174 27.16 -2.52 1.50
N SER A 175 27.92 -3.61 1.58
CA SER A 175 27.61 -4.76 2.43
C SER A 175 27.55 -4.37 3.91
N THR A 176 28.53 -3.60 4.37
CA THR A 176 28.57 -3.05 5.73
C THR A 176 27.36 -2.14 5.97
N PHE A 177 27.09 -1.21 5.05
CA PHE A 177 25.95 -0.31 5.13
C PHE A 177 24.61 -1.05 5.23
N ILE A 178 24.40 -2.10 4.41
CA ILE A 178 23.18 -2.93 4.45
C ILE A 178 23.07 -3.68 5.78
N SER A 179 24.18 -4.23 6.28
CA SER A 179 24.20 -4.96 7.56
C SER A 179 23.86 -4.05 8.74
N ASP A 180 24.46 -2.86 8.79
CA ASP A 180 24.17 -1.85 9.81
C ASP A 180 22.71 -1.38 9.73
N PHE A 181 22.18 -1.21 8.52
CA PHE A 181 20.78 -0.89 8.32
C PHE A 181 19.85 -2.01 8.78
N GLU A 182 20.18 -3.27 8.54
CA GLU A 182 19.42 -4.43 9.01
C GLU A 182 19.36 -4.50 10.54
N LEU A 183 20.48 -4.25 11.23
CA LEU A 183 20.52 -4.16 12.69
C LEU A 183 19.60 -3.06 13.22
N LYS A 184 19.68 -1.87 12.63
CA LYS A 184 18.82 -0.74 13.00
C LYS A 184 17.33 -1.00 12.76
N ILE A 185 16.98 -1.79 11.74
CA ILE A 185 15.58 -2.22 11.52
C ILE A 185 15.15 -3.16 12.64
N LYS A 186 15.95 -4.18 12.96
CA LYS A 186 15.63 -5.18 14.00
C LYS A 186 15.42 -4.50 15.36
N ASP A 187 16.26 -3.54 15.71
CA ASP A 187 16.15 -2.81 16.98
C ASP A 187 14.92 -1.89 17.06
N ASN A 188 14.41 -1.39 15.92
CA ASN A 188 13.25 -0.49 15.88
C ASN A 188 11.89 -1.20 15.66
N ASP A 189 11.91 -2.45 15.23
CA ASP A 189 10.73 -3.29 15.04
C ASP A 189 10.56 -4.35 16.17
N SER A 190 11.47 -4.36 17.17
CA SER A 190 11.37 -5.09 18.45
C SER A 190 10.64 -4.26 19.51
#